data_AF-A0ABC9XU32-F1
#
_entry.id   AF-A0ABC9XU32-F1
#
_cell.length_a   1.000
_cell.length_b   1.000
_cell.length_c   1.000
_cell.angle_alpha   90.00
_cell.angle_beta   90.00
_cell.angle_gamma   90.00
#
_symmetry.space_group_name_H-M   'P 1'
#
loop_
_entity.id
_entity.type
_entity.pdbx_description
1 polymer ?
#
loop_
_entity_poly.entity_id
_entity_poly.type
_entity_poly.pdbx_seq_one_letter_code
_entity_poly.pdbx_strand_id
1 'polypeptide(L)'
;MGPPRRPLALGPGLLLALVLSWLGGTRAQGTCASPDRLQYAELKDSFSAMSSFPVGTTVSYICRPGYMAVPGKSSTRTCGEDLQWSPVERFCTERKCNYPGELEHGFVHVTDLTFGSKATFSCKEGFRLRGTGEISCIIKDKGVDWSRDLPFCERIPCESPPSIANGRYTEAANYVYETAVTYTCDDVPKGADPFSLIGPATIFCTYDAHSNGVWSEPPPQCKVVKCDNPKVENGRKISGFAPSYNYRESVVFECDPGYFMIGSHIVSCGENNTWFPPKPTCEKITADACGAPNITHGVVIPAKSVYEGEESVQIKCNKHCTFPDGTEEMTITCQGRNTWSSLQNCACGPKTSGFTPHISYGRVIDGQKPSYSVGDFITIECYAGYTLRGEARIQYIGENQWIPGVPTCQLSPYITAIICVIVAVVVCLAAFWVYKKFFSQNGKRDSTPCTAEYKICNA
;
A
#
# COMPACT_ATOMS: atom_id res chain seq x y z
N MET A 1 16.88 -73.66 -31.21
CA MET A 1 18.25 -73.41 -31.70
C MET A 1 18.20 -73.27 -33.21
N GLY A 2 18.60 -72.10 -33.72
CA GLY A 2 19.10 -71.91 -35.09
C GLY A 2 18.10 -71.97 -36.28
N PRO A 3 18.37 -71.24 -37.38
CA PRO A 3 17.45 -70.92 -38.50
C PRO A 3 17.65 -71.95 -39.66
N PRO A 4 17.15 -71.85 -40.94
CA PRO A 4 17.17 -70.68 -41.85
C PRO A 4 15.97 -70.52 -42.84
N ARG A 5 16.00 -69.40 -43.58
CA ARG A 5 15.27 -69.12 -44.84
C ARG A 5 15.82 -69.97 -45.99
N ARG A 6 15.00 -70.32 -47.01
CA ARG A 6 15.09 -69.97 -48.47
C ARG A 6 14.31 -70.96 -49.41
N PRO A 7 14.12 -70.68 -50.73
CA PRO A 7 12.81 -70.66 -51.41
C PRO A 7 12.73 -71.52 -52.71
N LEU A 8 11.88 -71.12 -53.68
CA LEU A 8 11.71 -71.56 -55.10
C LEU A 8 10.67 -72.69 -55.30
N ALA A 9 9.83 -72.74 -56.34
CA ALA A 9 9.99 -72.40 -57.76
C ALA A 9 8.61 -72.23 -58.46
N LEU A 10 8.44 -71.23 -59.36
CA LEU A 10 8.25 -71.32 -60.84
C LEU A 10 6.88 -71.86 -61.37
N GLY A 11 6.24 -71.04 -62.23
CA GLY A 11 4.91 -71.21 -62.88
C GLY A 11 4.82 -72.31 -63.97
N PRO A 12 4.10 -72.17 -65.11
CA PRO A 12 3.24 -71.07 -65.61
C PRO A 12 1.86 -71.53 -66.22
N GLY A 13 1.04 -70.58 -66.69
CA GLY A 13 0.27 -70.79 -67.93
C GLY A 13 -1.27 -70.81 -67.91
N LEU A 14 -1.81 -70.08 -68.90
CA LEU A 14 -3.08 -70.24 -69.64
C LEU A 14 -4.42 -69.68 -69.12
N LEU A 15 -4.85 -68.66 -69.88
CA LEU A 15 -6.22 -68.27 -70.26
C LEU A 15 -7.18 -69.47 -70.46
N LEU A 16 -8.41 -69.39 -69.92
CA LEU A 16 -9.64 -69.11 -70.68
C LEU A 16 -10.90 -69.14 -69.78
N ALA A 17 -11.91 -68.41 -70.25
CA ALA A 17 -13.17 -68.05 -69.60
C ALA A 17 -14.08 -69.23 -69.20
N LEU A 18 -14.99 -68.99 -68.24
CA LEU A 18 -16.44 -69.16 -68.45
C LEU A 18 -17.25 -68.59 -67.27
N VAL A 19 -18.28 -67.86 -67.68
CA VAL A 19 -19.36 -67.22 -66.92
C VAL A 19 -20.17 -68.27 -66.15
N LEU A 20 -20.66 -67.94 -64.93
CA LEU A 20 -22.06 -68.16 -64.52
C LEU A 20 -22.38 -67.68 -63.09
N SER A 21 -23.53 -66.99 -63.01
CA SER A 21 -24.52 -66.96 -61.92
C SER A 21 -24.19 -66.27 -60.58
N TRP A 22 -24.66 -65.03 -60.47
CA TRP A 22 -25.70 -64.58 -59.53
C TRP A 22 -25.87 -65.41 -58.24
N LEU A 23 -25.40 -64.85 -57.13
CA LEU A 23 -26.21 -64.74 -55.91
C LEU A 23 -26.00 -63.31 -55.39
N GLY A 24 -26.99 -62.46 -55.65
CA GLY A 24 -27.15 -61.21 -54.91
C GLY A 24 -27.29 -61.59 -53.44
N GLY A 25 -26.21 -61.39 -52.67
CA GLY A 25 -26.27 -61.43 -51.23
C GLY A 25 -27.31 -60.42 -50.79
N THR A 26 -28.39 -60.91 -50.21
CA THR A 26 -29.33 -60.12 -49.42
C THR A 26 -28.53 -59.31 -48.42
N ARG A 27 -28.36 -58.00 -48.70
CA ARG A 27 -27.78 -57.03 -47.78
C ARG A 27 -28.68 -57.06 -46.55
N ALA A 28 -28.21 -57.68 -45.46
CA ALA A 28 -28.87 -57.57 -44.17
C ALA A 28 -29.10 -56.07 -43.93
N GLN A 29 -30.37 -55.67 -43.76
CA GLN A 29 -30.72 -54.29 -43.46
C GLN A 29 -30.15 -53.98 -42.08
N GLY A 30 -28.92 -53.45 -42.04
CA GLY A 30 -28.32 -53.00 -40.81
C GLY A 30 -29.17 -51.88 -40.23
N THR A 31 -29.33 -51.87 -38.91
CA THR A 31 -30.07 -50.86 -38.17
C THR A 31 -29.17 -50.28 -37.09
N CYS A 32 -29.14 -48.96 -36.93
CA CYS A 32 -28.50 -48.32 -35.79
C CYS A 32 -29.33 -48.54 -34.52
N ALA A 33 -28.63 -48.71 -33.39
CA ALA A 33 -29.24 -48.63 -32.07
C ALA A 33 -29.67 -47.19 -31.75
N SER A 34 -30.44 -47.02 -30.67
CA SER A 34 -30.82 -45.70 -30.18
C SER A 34 -29.59 -44.80 -30.00
N PRO A 35 -29.62 -43.55 -30.47
CA PRO A 35 -28.49 -42.64 -30.31
C PRO A 35 -28.07 -42.44 -28.85
N ASP A 36 -26.78 -42.19 -28.63
CA ASP A 36 -26.25 -41.93 -27.28
C ASP A 36 -26.88 -40.69 -26.64
N ARG A 37 -27.03 -40.74 -25.30
CA ARG A 37 -27.49 -39.60 -24.52
C ARG A 37 -26.42 -38.50 -24.47
N LEU A 38 -26.78 -37.32 -24.96
CA LEU A 38 -25.91 -36.15 -24.95
C LEU A 38 -26.15 -35.30 -23.70
N GLN A 39 -25.06 -34.80 -23.09
CA GLN A 39 -25.14 -33.92 -21.89
C GLN A 39 -25.64 -32.51 -22.22
N TYR A 40 -25.52 -32.07 -23.49
CA TYR A 40 -25.86 -30.72 -23.96
C TYR A 40 -27.14 -30.66 -24.81
N ALA A 41 -27.71 -31.81 -25.17
CA ALA A 41 -28.87 -31.91 -26.04
C ALA A 41 -29.74 -33.13 -25.68
N GLU A 42 -31.01 -33.06 -26.02
CA GLU A 42 -31.97 -34.13 -25.86
C GLU A 42 -32.63 -34.48 -27.18
N LEU A 43 -32.90 -35.76 -27.37
CA LEU A 43 -33.53 -36.27 -28.58
C LEU A 43 -34.99 -35.80 -28.59
N LYS A 44 -35.48 -35.32 -29.72
CA LYS A 44 -36.89 -34.89 -29.85
C LYS A 44 -37.82 -36.08 -29.56
N ASP A 45 -38.91 -35.84 -28.83
CA ASP A 45 -39.80 -36.89 -28.31
C ASP A 45 -40.26 -37.90 -29.35
N SER A 46 -40.47 -37.46 -30.60
CA SER A 46 -40.86 -38.29 -31.74
C SER A 46 -39.92 -39.45 -32.04
N PHE A 47 -38.67 -39.41 -31.57
CA PHE A 47 -37.67 -40.46 -31.76
C PHE A 47 -37.27 -41.17 -30.46
N SER A 48 -37.72 -40.67 -29.30
CA SER A 48 -37.32 -41.16 -27.97
C SER A 48 -37.83 -42.57 -27.63
N ALA A 49 -38.93 -42.99 -28.26
CA ALA A 49 -39.57 -44.30 -28.02
C ALA A 49 -39.05 -45.42 -28.95
N MET A 50 -38.25 -45.08 -29.96
CA MET A 50 -37.72 -46.06 -30.92
C MET A 50 -36.36 -46.59 -30.48
N SER A 51 -36.16 -47.91 -30.58
CA SER A 51 -34.92 -48.59 -30.19
C SER A 51 -34.07 -49.06 -31.39
N SER A 52 -34.62 -49.04 -32.61
CA SER A 52 -33.95 -49.46 -33.84
C SER A 52 -34.25 -48.51 -35.00
N PHE A 53 -33.21 -48.11 -35.72
CA PHE A 53 -33.28 -47.09 -36.77
C PHE A 53 -32.62 -47.61 -38.06
N PRO A 54 -33.37 -47.74 -39.17
CA PRO A 54 -32.80 -48.15 -40.46
C PRO A 54 -31.68 -47.20 -40.94
N VAL A 55 -30.71 -47.73 -41.70
CA VAL A 55 -29.68 -46.91 -42.37
C VAL A 55 -30.35 -45.81 -43.21
N GLY A 56 -29.82 -44.58 -43.12
CA GLY A 56 -30.38 -43.38 -43.73
C GLY A 56 -31.42 -42.64 -42.86
N THR A 57 -31.82 -43.19 -41.70
CA THR A 57 -32.72 -42.49 -40.78
C THR A 57 -32.02 -41.29 -40.17
N THR A 58 -32.68 -40.14 -40.21
CA THR A 58 -32.21 -38.88 -39.62
C THR A 58 -33.06 -38.54 -38.40
N VAL A 59 -32.42 -38.40 -37.24
CA VAL A 59 -33.05 -37.97 -35.99
C VAL A 59 -32.66 -36.53 -35.66
N SER A 60 -33.51 -35.83 -34.91
CA SER A 60 -33.28 -34.43 -34.53
C SER A 60 -33.20 -34.26 -33.02
N TYR A 61 -32.34 -33.34 -32.59
CA TYR A 61 -32.12 -32.98 -31.19
C TYR A 61 -32.50 -31.53 -30.91
N ILE A 62 -32.84 -31.27 -29.64
CA ILE A 62 -33.07 -29.96 -29.06
C ILE A 62 -31.99 -29.72 -27.99
N CYS A 63 -31.42 -28.52 -27.91
CA CYS A 63 -30.43 -28.21 -26.88
C CYS A 63 -31.08 -28.20 -25.49
N ARG A 64 -30.38 -28.76 -24.50
CA ARG A 64 -30.86 -28.76 -23.10
C ARG A 64 -30.89 -27.33 -22.54
N PRO A 65 -31.72 -27.04 -21.52
CA PRO A 65 -31.66 -25.78 -20.77
C PRO A 65 -30.22 -25.47 -20.31
N GLY A 66 -29.80 -24.21 -20.43
CA GLY A 66 -28.40 -23.81 -20.21
C GLY A 66 -27.48 -23.94 -21.43
N TYR A 67 -27.95 -24.55 -22.53
CA TYR A 67 -27.23 -24.66 -23.80
C TYR A 67 -27.97 -23.94 -24.94
N MET A 68 -27.24 -23.55 -25.99
CA MET A 68 -27.77 -22.93 -27.21
C MET A 68 -27.17 -23.58 -28.46
N ALA A 69 -27.91 -23.57 -29.56
CA ALA A 69 -27.46 -24.12 -30.82
C ALA A 69 -26.26 -23.31 -31.37
N VAL A 70 -25.26 -24.02 -31.89
CA VAL A 70 -24.12 -23.41 -32.55
C VAL A 70 -24.57 -22.94 -33.95
N PRO A 71 -24.40 -21.65 -34.29
CA PRO A 71 -24.79 -21.14 -35.60
C PRO A 71 -24.13 -21.93 -36.74
N GLY A 72 -24.93 -22.31 -37.74
CA GLY A 72 -24.44 -23.06 -38.92
C GLY A 72 -24.23 -24.56 -38.72
N LYS A 73 -24.46 -25.11 -37.52
CA LYS A 73 -24.42 -26.56 -37.28
C LYS A 73 -25.82 -27.16 -37.24
N SER A 74 -25.99 -28.32 -37.89
CA SER A 74 -27.24 -29.08 -37.81
C SER A 74 -27.35 -29.82 -36.47
N SER A 75 -28.52 -29.78 -35.84
CA SER A 75 -28.85 -30.60 -34.67
C SER A 75 -29.40 -31.98 -35.05
N THR A 76 -29.21 -32.40 -36.30
CA THR A 76 -29.62 -33.72 -36.79
C THR A 76 -28.45 -34.69 -36.88
N ARG A 77 -28.72 -35.96 -36.61
CA ARG A 77 -27.77 -37.06 -36.85
C ARG A 77 -28.41 -38.12 -37.74
N THR A 78 -27.63 -38.70 -38.63
CA THR A 78 -28.05 -39.70 -39.60
C THR A 78 -27.35 -41.02 -39.32
N CYS A 79 -28.11 -42.12 -39.35
CA CYS A 79 -27.57 -43.47 -39.27
C CYS A 79 -26.82 -43.81 -40.57
N GLY A 80 -25.50 -43.94 -40.50
CA GLY A 80 -24.62 -44.27 -41.62
C GLY A 80 -24.67 -45.76 -42.01
N GLU A 81 -24.12 -46.09 -43.17
CA GLU A 81 -24.02 -47.49 -43.62
C GLU A 81 -23.10 -48.35 -42.72
N ASP A 82 -22.24 -47.69 -41.94
CA ASP A 82 -21.37 -48.25 -40.91
C ASP A 82 -22.09 -48.48 -39.57
N LEU A 83 -23.40 -48.22 -39.51
CA LEU A 83 -24.25 -48.29 -38.32
C LEU A 83 -23.85 -47.32 -37.21
N GLN A 84 -23.16 -46.23 -37.57
CA GLN A 84 -22.81 -45.15 -36.65
C GLN A 84 -23.62 -43.88 -36.93
N TRP A 85 -23.86 -43.11 -35.88
CA TRP A 85 -24.54 -41.83 -35.99
C TRP A 85 -23.55 -40.74 -36.37
N SER A 86 -23.80 -40.07 -37.50
CA SER A 86 -22.97 -38.98 -38.00
C SER A 86 -23.83 -37.72 -38.30
N PRO A 87 -23.28 -36.49 -38.18
CA PRO A 87 -21.97 -36.16 -37.65
C PRO A 87 -21.89 -36.30 -36.11
N VAL A 88 -20.69 -36.63 -35.60
CA VAL A 88 -20.43 -36.80 -34.15
C VAL A 88 -20.07 -35.48 -33.44
N GLU A 89 -19.87 -34.41 -34.20
CA GLU A 89 -19.48 -33.10 -33.69
C GLU A 89 -20.53 -32.49 -32.76
N ARG A 90 -20.07 -31.61 -31.87
CA ARG A 90 -20.94 -30.84 -30.97
C ARG A 90 -21.70 -29.77 -31.75
N PHE A 91 -23.00 -29.68 -31.52
CA PHE A 91 -23.92 -28.71 -32.16
C PHE A 91 -24.66 -27.81 -31.16
N CYS A 92 -24.52 -28.04 -29.84
CA CYS A 92 -24.94 -27.09 -28.81
C CYS A 92 -23.73 -26.71 -27.94
N THR A 93 -23.68 -25.45 -27.54
CA THR A 93 -22.68 -24.88 -26.63
C THR A 93 -23.35 -24.31 -25.39
N GLU A 94 -22.63 -24.24 -24.29
CA GLU A 94 -23.05 -23.62 -23.04
C GLU A 94 -23.46 -22.16 -23.30
N ARG A 95 -24.58 -21.72 -22.72
CA ARG A 95 -24.95 -20.31 -22.67
C ARG A 95 -24.03 -19.59 -21.69
N LYS A 96 -23.84 -18.29 -21.90
CA LYS A 96 -22.98 -17.47 -21.06
C LYS A 96 -23.82 -16.52 -20.22
N CYS A 97 -23.54 -16.47 -18.92
CA CYS A 97 -23.97 -15.40 -18.06
C CYS A 97 -23.27 -14.09 -18.46
N ASN A 98 -23.91 -12.96 -18.13
CA ASN A 98 -23.25 -11.67 -18.27
C ASN A 98 -22.11 -11.57 -17.25
N TYR A 99 -21.13 -10.70 -17.49
CA TYR A 99 -20.13 -10.40 -16.47
C TYR A 99 -20.85 -9.87 -15.22
N PRO A 100 -20.56 -10.36 -14.01
CA PRO A 100 -21.30 -9.99 -12.79
C PRO A 100 -21.28 -8.48 -12.52
N GLY A 101 -20.22 -7.80 -12.96
CA GLY A 101 -19.97 -6.40 -12.64
C GLY A 101 -18.73 -6.25 -11.77
N GLU A 102 -18.38 -5.01 -11.46
CA GLU A 102 -17.27 -4.70 -10.57
C GLU A 102 -17.75 -4.58 -9.12
N LEU A 103 -16.87 -4.93 -8.18
CA LEU A 103 -17.13 -4.83 -6.75
C LEU A 103 -16.38 -3.63 -6.18
N GLU A 104 -17.11 -2.59 -5.77
CA GLU A 104 -16.50 -1.43 -5.11
C GLU A 104 -15.74 -1.85 -3.85
N HIS A 105 -14.53 -1.34 -3.69
CA HIS A 105 -13.61 -1.71 -2.60
C HIS A 105 -13.35 -3.22 -2.48
N GLY A 106 -13.48 -3.97 -3.58
CA GLY A 106 -13.20 -5.40 -3.61
C GLY A 106 -12.66 -5.88 -4.96
N PHE A 107 -12.68 -7.19 -5.13
CA PHE A 107 -12.20 -7.90 -6.30
C PHE A 107 -13.20 -9.00 -6.66
N VAL A 108 -13.41 -9.15 -7.97
CA VAL A 108 -14.28 -10.18 -8.55
C VAL A 108 -13.39 -11.18 -9.30
N HIS A 109 -13.41 -12.43 -8.88
CA HIS A 109 -12.66 -13.50 -9.51
C HIS A 109 -13.60 -14.45 -10.25
N VAL A 110 -13.57 -14.37 -11.57
CA VAL A 110 -14.40 -15.16 -12.49
C VAL A 110 -13.48 -16.02 -13.35
N THR A 111 -13.69 -17.33 -13.34
CA THR A 111 -12.91 -18.28 -14.16
C THR A 111 -13.47 -18.41 -15.58
N ASP A 112 -14.80 -18.45 -15.71
CA ASP A 112 -15.55 -18.45 -16.97
C ASP A 112 -16.97 -17.92 -16.71
N LEU A 113 -17.67 -17.58 -17.78
CA LEU A 113 -19.06 -17.11 -17.78
C LEU A 113 -20.04 -18.18 -18.27
N THR A 114 -19.57 -19.37 -18.66
CA THR A 114 -20.44 -20.45 -19.14
C THR A 114 -21.34 -21.00 -18.03
N PHE A 115 -22.49 -21.53 -18.44
CA PHE A 115 -23.42 -22.22 -17.55
C PHE A 115 -22.70 -23.22 -16.64
N GLY A 116 -22.94 -23.11 -15.32
CA GLY A 116 -22.29 -23.91 -14.28
C GLY A 116 -21.01 -23.30 -13.69
N SER A 117 -20.46 -22.23 -14.29
CA SER A 117 -19.29 -21.53 -13.76
C SER A 117 -19.60 -20.74 -12.49
N LYS A 118 -18.55 -20.44 -11.71
CA LYS A 118 -18.64 -19.73 -10.43
C LYS A 118 -17.82 -18.44 -10.45
N ALA A 119 -18.34 -17.43 -9.78
CA ALA A 119 -17.63 -16.19 -9.50
C ALA A 119 -17.46 -16.06 -7.98
N THR A 120 -16.26 -15.70 -7.55
CA THR A 120 -15.90 -15.51 -6.13
C THR A 120 -15.51 -14.06 -5.87
N PHE A 121 -15.71 -13.62 -4.63
CA PHE A 121 -15.54 -12.22 -4.24
C PHE A 121 -14.62 -12.09 -3.03
N SER A 122 -13.76 -11.07 -3.06
CA SER A 122 -12.93 -10.68 -1.92
C SER A 122 -12.93 -9.17 -1.77
N CYS A 123 -12.68 -8.69 -0.56
CA CYS A 123 -12.61 -7.25 -0.27
C CYS A 123 -11.16 -6.77 -0.15
N LYS A 124 -10.96 -5.47 -0.39
CA LYS A 124 -9.69 -4.79 -0.12
C LYS A 124 -9.45 -4.72 1.39
N GLU A 125 -8.20 -4.43 1.75
CA GLU A 125 -7.81 -4.21 3.13
C GLU A 125 -8.69 -3.17 3.83
N GLY A 126 -9.12 -3.44 5.06
CA GLY A 126 -9.99 -2.55 5.83
C GLY A 126 -11.48 -2.66 5.50
N PHE A 127 -11.86 -3.59 4.61
CA PHE A 127 -13.24 -3.88 4.24
C PHE A 127 -13.56 -5.35 4.47
N ARG A 128 -14.81 -5.63 4.88
CA ARG A 128 -15.32 -7.00 5.03
C ARG A 128 -16.46 -7.25 4.06
N LEU A 129 -16.56 -8.50 3.59
CA LEU A 129 -17.56 -8.90 2.63
C LEU A 129 -18.92 -9.06 3.31
N ARG A 130 -19.95 -8.40 2.79
CA ARG A 130 -21.32 -8.56 3.22
C ARG A 130 -22.16 -9.15 2.10
N GLY A 131 -22.71 -10.34 2.37
CA GLY A 131 -23.42 -11.16 1.39
C GLY A 131 -22.67 -12.46 1.11
N THR A 132 -22.89 -13.03 -0.07
CA THR A 132 -22.33 -14.34 -0.42
C THR A 132 -21.00 -14.18 -1.16
N GLY A 133 -19.95 -14.85 -0.68
CA GLY A 133 -18.62 -14.85 -1.30
C GLY A 133 -18.51 -15.62 -2.60
N GLU A 134 -19.58 -16.29 -3.03
CA GLU A 134 -19.63 -17.05 -4.28
C GLU A 134 -21.03 -16.99 -4.89
N ILE A 135 -21.09 -16.84 -6.22
CA ILE A 135 -22.30 -17.00 -7.04
C ILE A 135 -22.04 -17.96 -8.20
N SER A 136 -23.09 -18.59 -8.71
CA SER A 136 -23.01 -19.59 -9.78
C SER A 136 -23.89 -19.20 -10.96
N CYS A 137 -23.44 -19.46 -12.18
CA CYS A 137 -24.22 -19.24 -13.39
C CYS A 137 -25.26 -20.38 -13.55
N ILE A 138 -26.53 -20.07 -13.28
CA ILE A 138 -27.63 -21.05 -13.24
C ILE A 138 -28.65 -20.77 -14.34
N ILE A 139 -29.57 -21.72 -14.55
CA ILE A 139 -30.70 -21.52 -15.46
C ILE A 139 -31.72 -20.61 -14.77
N LYS A 140 -32.07 -19.52 -15.45
CA LYS A 140 -33.11 -18.58 -15.01
C LYS A 140 -34.01 -18.30 -16.21
N ASP A 141 -35.30 -18.60 -16.07
CA ASP A 141 -36.29 -18.60 -17.15
C ASP A 141 -35.85 -19.40 -18.38
N LYS A 142 -35.76 -18.76 -19.55
CA LYS A 142 -35.32 -19.37 -20.82
C LYS A 142 -33.83 -19.15 -21.10
N GLY A 143 -33.09 -18.55 -20.17
CA GLY A 143 -31.69 -18.16 -20.32
C GLY A 143 -30.81 -18.71 -19.21
N VAL A 144 -29.68 -18.04 -19.00
CA VAL A 144 -28.80 -18.25 -17.85
C VAL A 144 -28.52 -16.91 -17.20
N ASP A 145 -28.41 -16.92 -15.88
CA ASP A 145 -28.12 -15.74 -15.08
C ASP A 145 -27.44 -16.17 -13.77
N TRP A 146 -26.86 -15.22 -13.06
CA TRP A 146 -26.25 -15.49 -11.77
C TRP A 146 -27.28 -15.88 -10.72
N SER A 147 -26.86 -16.77 -9.82
CA SER A 147 -27.73 -17.31 -8.76
C SER A 147 -28.20 -16.25 -7.77
N ARG A 148 -27.43 -15.16 -7.59
CA ARG A 148 -27.70 -14.04 -6.69
C ARG A 148 -27.06 -12.76 -7.23
N ASP A 149 -27.49 -11.63 -6.69
CA ASP A 149 -26.87 -10.33 -6.91
C ASP A 149 -25.49 -10.25 -6.24
N LEU A 150 -24.70 -9.25 -6.64
CA LEU A 150 -23.34 -9.07 -6.14
C LEU A 150 -23.35 -8.70 -4.65
N PRO A 151 -22.39 -9.22 -3.86
CA PRO A 151 -22.18 -8.75 -2.49
C PRO A 151 -21.65 -7.31 -2.51
N PHE A 152 -21.50 -6.72 -1.32
CA PHE A 152 -20.81 -5.44 -1.17
C PHE A 152 -19.71 -5.53 -0.11
N CYS A 153 -18.66 -4.74 -0.28
CA CYS A 153 -17.59 -4.60 0.69
C CYS A 153 -17.89 -3.41 1.60
N GLU A 154 -18.19 -3.68 2.88
CA GLU A 154 -18.38 -2.62 3.87
C GLU A 154 -17.08 -2.34 4.60
N ARG A 155 -16.78 -1.06 4.87
CA ARG A 155 -15.66 -0.69 5.74
C ARG A 155 -15.88 -1.33 7.11
N ILE A 156 -14.83 -1.93 7.67
CA ILE A 156 -14.92 -2.65 8.93
C ILE A 156 -15.33 -1.68 10.04
N PRO A 157 -16.46 -1.90 10.74
CA PRO A 157 -16.87 -1.07 11.85
C PRO A 157 -16.14 -1.47 13.13
N CYS A 158 -15.72 -0.48 13.92
CA CYS A 158 -15.28 -0.67 15.30
C CYS A 158 -16.42 -0.34 16.27
N GLU A 159 -16.37 -0.96 17.45
CA GLU A 159 -17.16 -0.49 18.58
C GLU A 159 -16.68 0.89 19.04
N SER A 160 -17.55 1.61 19.75
CA SER A 160 -17.21 2.91 20.33
C SER A 160 -15.93 2.81 21.17
N PRO A 161 -15.05 3.83 21.13
CA PRO A 161 -13.82 3.83 21.92
C PRO A 161 -14.13 3.68 23.43
N PRO A 162 -13.31 2.92 24.18
CA PRO A 162 -13.49 2.77 25.62
C PRO A 162 -13.44 4.12 26.34
N SER A 163 -14.39 4.39 27.24
CA SER A 163 -14.31 5.55 28.12
C SER A 163 -13.21 5.37 29.17
N ILE A 164 -12.55 6.46 29.54
CA ILE A 164 -11.48 6.47 30.55
C ILE A 164 -11.88 7.37 31.72
N ALA A 165 -11.38 7.06 32.91
CA ALA A 165 -11.61 7.91 34.08
C ALA A 165 -10.83 9.23 33.95
N ASN A 166 -11.46 10.35 34.32
CA ASN A 166 -10.88 11.70 34.27
C ASN A 166 -10.34 12.11 32.88
N GLY A 167 -11.00 11.62 31.83
CA GLY A 167 -10.66 12.00 30.48
C GLY A 167 -11.80 11.76 29.50
N ARG A 168 -11.66 12.38 28.34
CA ARG A 168 -12.60 12.35 27.23
C ARG A 168 -11.86 12.12 25.92
N TYR A 169 -12.55 11.65 24.89
CA TYR A 169 -12.00 11.50 23.55
C TYR A 169 -12.78 12.31 22.51
N THR A 170 -12.16 12.55 21.36
CA THR A 170 -12.81 13.17 20.20
C THR A 170 -13.87 12.24 19.61
N GLU A 171 -15.14 12.60 19.72
CA GLU A 171 -16.24 11.81 19.16
C GLU A 171 -16.27 11.91 17.63
N ALA A 172 -16.65 10.79 16.99
CA ALA A 172 -16.94 10.73 15.56
C ALA A 172 -18.36 10.18 15.34
N ALA A 173 -18.97 10.53 14.20
CA ALA A 173 -20.33 10.06 13.87
C ALA A 173 -20.40 8.53 13.74
N ASN A 174 -19.33 7.91 13.25
CA ASN A 174 -19.16 6.46 13.14
C ASN A 174 -17.69 6.08 13.26
N TYR A 175 -17.44 4.92 13.88
CA TYR A 175 -16.11 4.36 14.05
C TYR A 175 -15.93 3.22 13.04
N VAL A 176 -15.13 3.47 12.01
CA VAL A 176 -14.81 2.51 10.96
C VAL A 176 -13.29 2.46 10.77
N TYR A 177 -12.79 1.48 10.03
CA TYR A 177 -11.37 1.32 9.73
C TYR A 177 -10.69 2.66 9.39
N GLU A 178 -9.54 2.95 10.00
CA GLU A 178 -8.77 4.21 9.95
C GLU A 178 -9.38 5.42 10.69
N THR A 179 -10.58 5.31 11.29
CA THR A 179 -11.08 6.36 12.19
C THR A 179 -10.14 6.46 13.40
N ALA A 180 -9.59 7.65 13.65
CA ALA A 180 -8.74 7.93 14.79
C ALA A 180 -9.50 8.74 15.85
N VAL A 181 -9.24 8.44 17.12
CA VAL A 181 -9.76 9.20 18.26
C VAL A 181 -8.61 9.62 19.16
N THR A 182 -8.66 10.86 19.63
CA THR A 182 -7.64 11.43 20.52
C THR A 182 -8.24 11.66 21.90
N TYR A 183 -7.60 11.08 22.92
CA TYR A 183 -7.95 11.24 24.32
C TYR A 183 -7.28 12.48 24.91
N THR A 184 -7.99 13.12 25.82
CA THR A 184 -7.56 14.29 26.58
C THR A 184 -8.00 14.13 28.02
N CYS A 185 -7.14 14.46 28.97
CA CYS A 185 -7.51 14.43 30.37
C CYS A 185 -8.39 15.63 30.71
N ASP A 186 -9.26 15.44 31.70
CA ASP A 186 -10.16 16.49 32.16
C ASP A 186 -9.40 17.55 32.96
N ASP A 187 -9.88 18.79 32.88
CA ASP A 187 -9.29 19.89 33.63
C ASP A 187 -9.61 19.75 35.12
N VAL A 188 -8.61 19.99 35.96
CA VAL A 188 -8.78 19.99 37.43
C VAL A 188 -9.01 21.40 37.95
N PRO A 189 -9.69 21.57 39.10
CA PRO A 189 -9.81 22.86 39.76
C PRO A 189 -8.45 23.50 40.04
N LYS A 190 -8.40 24.83 40.04
CA LYS A 190 -7.17 25.57 40.34
C LYS A 190 -6.64 25.20 41.74
N GLY A 191 -5.37 24.81 41.81
CA GLY A 191 -4.70 24.40 43.04
C GLY A 191 -4.66 22.89 43.29
N ALA A 192 -5.35 22.08 42.48
CA ALA A 192 -5.19 20.63 42.45
C ALA A 192 -4.08 20.20 41.49
N ASP A 193 -3.54 19.00 41.71
CA ASP A 193 -2.54 18.41 40.82
C ASP A 193 -3.20 17.97 39.48
N PRO A 194 -2.66 18.37 38.33
CA PRO A 194 -3.25 18.04 37.03
C PRO A 194 -3.10 16.55 36.70
N PHE A 195 -4.05 16.03 35.91
CA PHE A 195 -3.94 14.69 35.37
C PHE A 195 -2.90 14.65 34.25
N SER A 196 -2.07 13.60 34.27
CA SER A 196 -1.15 13.26 33.19
C SER A 196 -1.73 12.13 32.35
N LEU A 197 -1.61 12.24 31.03
CA LEU A 197 -2.01 11.19 30.09
C LEU A 197 -0.89 10.16 29.96
N ILE A 198 -1.18 8.94 30.40
CA ILE A 198 -0.25 7.81 30.41
C ILE A 198 -0.66 6.81 29.33
N GLY A 199 0.19 6.66 28.31
CA GLY A 199 -0.08 5.81 27.14
C GLY A 199 -0.24 6.63 25.85
N PRO A 200 -0.76 6.00 24.77
CA PRO A 200 -0.98 6.67 23.50
C PRO A 200 -2.14 7.66 23.59
N ALA A 201 -1.90 8.92 23.22
CA ALA A 201 -2.97 9.92 23.18
C ALA A 201 -3.99 9.66 22.05
N THR A 202 -3.56 9.02 20.96
CA THR A 202 -4.41 8.74 19.80
C THR A 202 -4.37 7.25 19.49
N ILE A 203 -5.55 6.66 19.32
CA ILE A 203 -5.72 5.28 18.84
C ILE A 203 -6.60 5.31 17.58
N PHE A 204 -6.45 4.30 16.72
CA PHE A 204 -7.22 4.21 15.48
C PHE A 204 -7.89 2.86 15.32
N CYS A 205 -9.02 2.84 14.63
CA CYS A 205 -9.76 1.63 14.32
C CYS A 205 -8.99 0.83 13.27
N THR A 206 -8.65 -0.41 13.62
CA THR A 206 -8.04 -1.42 12.76
C THR A 206 -8.91 -2.68 12.79
N TYR A 207 -8.39 -3.83 12.36
CA TYR A 207 -9.12 -5.08 12.34
C TYR A 207 -8.25 -6.28 12.76
N ASP A 208 -8.90 -7.33 13.27
CA ASP A 208 -8.26 -8.59 13.65
C ASP A 208 -8.16 -9.59 12.47
N ALA A 209 -7.61 -10.78 12.73
CA ALA A 209 -7.47 -11.83 11.72
C ALA A 209 -8.81 -12.34 11.13
N HIS A 210 -9.94 -12.01 11.76
CA HIS A 210 -11.28 -12.39 11.33
C HIS A 210 -12.05 -11.21 10.73
N SER A 211 -11.37 -10.09 10.42
CA SER A 211 -11.99 -8.85 9.91
C SER A 211 -13.00 -8.22 10.87
N ASN A 212 -12.83 -8.40 12.19
CA ASN A 212 -13.56 -7.66 13.20
C ASN A 212 -12.82 -6.37 13.56
N GLY A 213 -13.55 -5.26 13.72
CA GLY A 213 -12.96 -3.99 14.08
C GLY A 213 -12.42 -3.99 15.50
N VAL A 214 -11.16 -3.61 15.68
CA VAL A 214 -10.49 -3.48 16.98
C VAL A 214 -9.68 -2.19 17.03
N TRP A 215 -9.47 -1.64 18.22
CA TRP A 215 -8.62 -0.45 18.37
C TRP A 215 -7.14 -0.82 18.34
N SER A 216 -6.31 0.03 17.72
CA SER A 216 -4.88 -0.20 17.48
C SER A 216 -4.07 -0.47 18.75
N GLU A 217 -4.44 0.20 19.85
CA GLU A 217 -3.74 0.15 21.13
C GLU A 217 -4.75 0.22 22.29
N PRO A 218 -4.38 -0.23 23.51
CA PRO A 218 -5.19 -0.02 24.70
C PRO A 218 -5.44 1.47 24.99
N PRO A 219 -6.58 1.83 25.62
CA PRO A 219 -6.88 3.22 25.95
C PRO A 219 -5.87 3.77 26.99
N PRO A 220 -5.49 5.06 26.90
CA PRO A 220 -4.59 5.68 27.86
C PRO A 220 -5.26 5.88 29.23
N GLN A 221 -4.47 6.20 30.24
CA GLN A 221 -4.95 6.50 31.58
C GLN A 221 -4.70 7.96 31.95
N CYS A 222 -5.71 8.64 32.48
CA CYS A 222 -5.57 9.97 33.07
C CYS A 222 -5.48 9.85 34.59
N LYS A 223 -4.26 10.00 35.11
CA LYS A 223 -3.99 9.94 36.56
C LYS A 223 -3.01 11.03 36.97
N VAL A 224 -3.06 11.41 38.25
CA VAL A 224 -2.07 12.34 38.79
C VAL A 224 -0.72 11.62 38.84
N VAL A 225 0.26 12.19 38.15
CA VAL A 225 1.66 11.80 38.26
C VAL A 225 2.43 12.99 38.78
N LYS A 226 3.05 12.82 39.95
CA LYS A 226 3.76 13.88 40.66
C LYS A 226 5.01 13.32 41.30
N CYS A 227 6.16 13.65 40.73
CA CYS A 227 7.45 13.35 41.32
C CYS A 227 7.90 14.48 42.23
N ASP A 228 8.39 14.11 43.40
CA ASP A 228 9.02 15.02 44.34
C ASP A 228 10.29 15.64 43.76
N ASN A 229 10.65 16.80 44.29
CA ASN A 229 11.85 17.52 43.90
C ASN A 229 13.12 16.69 44.17
N PRO A 230 13.82 16.20 43.13
CA PRO A 230 14.93 15.30 43.32
C PRO A 230 16.13 16.07 43.89
N LYS A 231 16.70 15.53 44.98
CA LYS A 231 17.92 16.03 45.62
C LYS A 231 19.06 15.03 45.42
N VAL A 232 20.19 15.56 44.97
CA VAL A 232 21.45 14.84 44.79
C VAL A 232 22.47 15.53 45.71
N GLU A 233 23.06 14.77 46.64
CA GLU A 233 24.09 15.29 47.53
C GLU A 233 25.36 15.57 46.74
N ASN A 234 26.07 16.67 47.05
CA ASN A 234 27.25 17.12 46.32
C ASN A 234 27.02 17.29 44.80
N GLY A 235 25.79 17.61 44.43
CA GLY A 235 25.40 17.92 43.07
C GLY A 235 24.31 18.99 43.03
N ARG A 236 24.21 19.64 41.88
CA ARG A 236 23.30 20.75 41.62
C ARG A 236 22.44 20.46 40.39
N LYS A 237 21.21 20.97 40.41
CA LYS A 237 20.34 21.00 39.22
C LYS A 237 20.81 22.12 38.31
N ILE A 238 20.88 21.85 37.01
CA ILE A 238 21.24 22.84 35.99
C ILE A 238 20.07 23.19 35.05
N SER A 239 19.03 22.34 34.99
CA SER A 239 17.82 22.58 34.22
C SER A 239 16.61 21.87 34.86
N GLY A 240 15.41 22.32 34.49
CA GLY A 240 14.14 21.80 35.00
C GLY A 240 13.93 22.18 36.46
N PHE A 241 13.95 23.48 36.79
CA PHE A 241 13.76 23.94 38.17
C PHE A 241 12.26 24.08 38.50
N ALA A 242 11.73 23.14 39.28
CA ALA A 242 10.35 23.18 39.76
C ALA A 242 10.27 22.63 41.20
N PRO A 243 9.19 22.93 41.95
CA PRO A 243 8.93 22.34 43.26
C PRO A 243 8.44 20.88 43.19
N SER A 244 7.80 20.50 42.08
CA SER A 244 7.32 19.14 41.77
C SER A 244 7.25 18.97 40.26
N TYR A 245 7.18 17.72 39.79
CA TYR A 245 7.29 17.39 38.37
C TYR A 245 6.18 16.46 37.90
N ASN A 246 5.61 16.77 36.74
CA ASN A 246 4.59 15.94 36.10
C ASN A 246 5.22 14.87 35.19
N TYR A 247 4.41 13.96 34.67
CA TYR A 247 4.86 12.88 33.80
C TYR A 247 5.73 13.40 32.62
N ARG A 248 6.87 12.74 32.38
CA ARG A 248 7.89 13.05 31.36
C ARG A 248 8.63 14.38 31.54
N GLU A 249 8.31 15.19 32.54
CA GLU A 249 9.17 16.32 32.89
C GLU A 249 10.52 15.81 33.37
N SER A 250 11.57 16.52 32.97
CA SER A 250 12.95 16.06 33.15
C SER A 250 13.80 17.09 33.88
N VAL A 251 14.74 16.59 34.68
CA VAL A 251 15.68 17.39 35.45
C VAL A 251 17.09 16.96 35.06
N VAL A 252 17.96 17.95 34.90
CA VAL A 252 19.36 17.72 34.57
C VAL A 252 20.23 18.13 35.75
N PHE A 253 21.18 17.27 36.09
CA PHE A 253 22.11 17.42 37.20
C PHE A 253 23.55 17.58 36.74
N GLU A 254 24.36 18.19 37.60
CA GLU A 254 25.80 18.28 37.50
C GLU A 254 26.38 18.12 38.91
N CYS A 255 27.50 17.40 39.07
CA CYS A 255 28.14 17.29 40.37
C CYS A 255 28.93 18.56 40.73
N ASP A 256 29.03 18.85 42.03
CA ASP A 256 29.80 19.97 42.54
C ASP A 256 31.31 19.76 42.29
N PRO A 257 32.12 20.83 42.24
CA PRO A 257 33.56 20.71 42.04
C PRO A 257 34.21 19.76 43.06
N GLY A 258 34.99 18.80 42.57
CA GLY A 258 35.62 17.77 43.40
C GLY A 258 34.82 16.46 43.53
N TYR A 259 33.69 16.34 42.83
CA TYR A 259 32.86 15.13 42.76
C TYR A 259 32.64 14.70 41.30
N PHE A 260 32.41 13.42 41.08
CA PHE A 260 32.05 12.84 39.78
C PHE A 260 30.70 12.14 39.83
N MET A 261 30.01 12.08 38.69
CA MET A 261 28.64 11.54 38.60
C MET A 261 28.63 10.04 38.34
N ILE A 262 27.77 9.33 39.07
CA ILE A 262 27.39 7.94 38.84
C ILE A 262 25.91 7.91 38.44
N GLY A 263 25.61 7.31 37.29
CA GLY A 263 24.26 7.21 36.74
C GLY A 263 23.98 8.24 35.64
N SER A 264 22.69 8.46 35.36
CA SER A 264 22.27 9.39 34.29
C SER A 264 22.24 10.83 34.79
N HIS A 265 22.88 11.74 34.04
CA HIS A 265 22.81 13.18 34.30
C HIS A 265 21.43 13.80 34.03
N ILE A 266 20.57 13.07 33.32
CA ILE A 266 19.17 13.43 33.05
C ILE A 266 18.24 12.37 33.61
N VAL A 267 17.22 12.80 34.34
CA VAL A 267 16.17 11.94 34.88
C VAL A 267 14.81 12.50 34.53
N SER A 268 13.85 11.62 34.23
CA SER A 268 12.48 11.99 33.86
C SER A 268 11.48 11.40 34.86
N CYS A 269 10.40 12.12 35.14
CA CYS A 269 9.34 11.62 36.01
C CYS A 269 8.55 10.52 35.30
N GLY A 270 8.61 9.31 35.84
CA GLY A 270 7.92 8.12 35.33
C GLY A 270 6.46 8.05 35.77
N GLU A 271 5.72 7.13 35.16
CA GLU A 271 4.28 6.93 35.40
C GLU A 271 3.90 6.46 36.83
N ASN A 272 4.88 6.00 37.60
CA ASN A 272 4.71 5.47 38.96
C ASN A 272 5.20 6.46 40.04
N ASN A 273 5.26 7.77 39.72
CA ASN A 273 5.77 8.82 40.61
C ASN A 273 7.25 8.63 40.99
N THR A 274 8.01 7.92 40.15
CA THR A 274 9.43 7.61 40.37
C THR A 274 10.28 8.18 39.26
N TRP A 275 11.48 8.64 39.60
CA TRP A 275 12.47 9.11 38.65
C TRP A 275 13.05 7.94 37.84
N PHE A 276 13.07 8.09 36.52
CA PHE A 276 13.69 7.13 35.60
C PHE A 276 14.58 7.85 34.56
N PRO A 277 15.85 7.43 34.38
CA PRO A 277 16.60 6.52 35.25
C PRO A 277 16.63 7.01 36.72
N PRO A 278 17.03 6.16 37.69
CA PRO A 278 17.19 6.59 39.08
C PRO A 278 18.10 7.82 39.17
N LYS A 279 17.84 8.66 40.18
CA LYS A 279 18.66 9.86 40.45
C LYS A 279 20.16 9.52 40.50
N PRO A 280 21.04 10.36 39.93
CA PRO A 280 22.47 10.12 39.97
C PRO A 280 23.03 10.32 41.39
N THR A 281 24.21 9.75 41.64
CA THR A 281 24.98 9.95 42.87
C THR A 281 26.29 10.67 42.53
N CYS A 282 26.67 11.66 43.33
CA CYS A 282 27.94 12.36 43.19
C CYS A 282 28.94 11.86 44.23
N GLU A 283 29.99 11.17 43.77
CA GLU A 283 31.02 10.59 44.63
C GLU A 283 32.28 11.46 44.63
N LYS A 284 32.98 11.51 45.76
CA LYS A 284 34.16 12.36 45.92
C LYS A 284 35.30 11.82 45.08
N ILE A 285 36.01 12.72 44.40
CA ILE A 285 37.23 12.38 43.66
C ILE A 285 38.34 12.03 44.68
N THR A 286 38.77 10.77 44.71
CA THR A 286 39.91 10.29 45.52
C THR A 286 41.17 10.19 44.65
N ALA A 287 42.33 10.05 45.30
CA ALA A 287 43.61 9.94 44.58
C ALA A 287 43.66 8.72 43.65
N ASP A 288 43.02 7.62 44.04
CA ASP A 288 43.17 6.30 43.42
C ASP A 288 41.85 5.76 42.85
N ALA A 289 40.89 6.61 42.48
CA ALA A 289 39.64 6.16 41.86
C ALA A 289 39.16 7.04 40.70
N CYS A 290 38.44 6.42 39.77
CA CYS A 290 37.75 7.07 38.66
C CYS A 290 36.28 6.65 38.61
N GLY A 291 35.42 7.59 38.21
CA GLY A 291 34.05 7.28 37.83
C GLY A 291 33.97 6.66 36.44
N ALA A 292 32.79 6.17 36.09
CA ALA A 292 32.51 5.71 34.75
C ALA A 292 32.84 6.81 33.71
N PRO A 293 33.67 6.52 32.70
CA PRO A 293 34.07 7.51 31.72
C PRO A 293 32.84 7.97 30.91
N ASN A 294 32.67 9.29 30.78
CA ASN A 294 31.56 9.86 30.02
C ASN A 294 31.88 9.80 28.51
N ILE A 295 31.36 8.77 27.84
CA ILE A 295 31.53 8.54 26.40
C ILE A 295 30.21 8.73 25.67
N THR A 296 30.19 9.61 24.67
CA THR A 296 29.06 9.71 23.74
C THR A 296 29.12 8.61 22.70
N HIS A 297 27.98 7.96 22.42
CA HIS A 297 27.85 6.95 21.36
C HIS A 297 28.78 5.73 21.50
N GLY A 298 29.08 5.31 22.72
CA GLY A 298 29.84 4.10 23.01
C GLY A 298 29.43 3.47 24.35
N VAL A 299 29.94 2.28 24.61
CA VAL A 299 29.71 1.49 25.84
C VAL A 299 31.04 1.12 26.49
N VAL A 300 31.05 1.08 27.83
CA VAL A 300 32.26 0.79 28.64
C VAL A 300 32.17 -0.64 29.20
N ILE A 301 33.27 -1.40 29.09
CA ILE A 301 33.36 -2.82 29.46
C ILE A 301 34.63 -3.05 30.30
N PRO A 302 34.55 -3.61 31.52
CA PRO A 302 33.33 -3.94 32.26
C PRO A 302 32.60 -2.68 32.72
N ALA A 303 31.27 -2.70 32.70
CA ALA A 303 30.46 -1.58 33.19
C ALA A 303 30.42 -1.59 34.73
N LYS A 304 31.15 -0.67 35.35
CA LYS A 304 31.15 -0.42 36.79
C LYS A 304 30.87 1.07 37.04
N SER A 305 30.38 1.38 38.22
CA SER A 305 30.18 2.75 38.67
C SER A 305 31.47 3.40 39.19
N VAL A 306 32.43 2.60 39.65
CA VAL A 306 33.73 3.01 40.21
C VAL A 306 34.82 2.08 39.71
N TYR A 307 35.97 2.67 39.36
CA TYR A 307 37.18 1.97 38.92
C TYR A 307 38.35 2.34 39.82
N GLU A 308 39.17 1.37 40.18
CA GLU A 308 40.38 1.58 40.99
C GLU A 308 41.50 2.17 40.13
N GLY A 309 42.47 2.83 40.78
CA GLY A 309 43.67 3.34 40.13
C GLY A 309 44.38 2.23 39.37
N GLU A 310 44.84 2.53 38.16
CA GLU A 310 45.46 1.59 37.21
C GLU A 310 44.51 0.54 36.61
N GLU A 311 43.22 0.54 36.96
CA GLU A 311 42.22 -0.31 36.32
C GLU A 311 41.95 0.14 34.87
N SER A 312 41.90 -0.82 33.95
CA SER A 312 41.71 -0.55 32.52
C SER A 312 40.34 -1.03 32.04
N VAL A 313 39.70 -0.21 31.21
CA VAL A 313 38.38 -0.49 30.62
C VAL A 313 38.45 -0.39 29.11
N GLN A 314 37.67 -1.24 28.43
CA GLN A 314 37.45 -1.15 27.00
C GLN A 314 36.23 -0.28 26.72
N ILE A 315 36.41 0.74 25.89
CA ILE A 315 35.31 1.50 25.31
C ILE A 315 35.08 0.96 23.91
N LYS A 316 33.85 0.54 23.64
CA LYS A 316 33.39 0.10 22.33
C LYS A 316 32.40 1.09 21.76
N CYS A 317 32.66 1.63 20.57
CA CYS A 317 31.73 2.54 19.91
C CYS A 317 30.47 1.82 19.44
N ASN A 318 29.36 2.56 19.39
CA ASN A 318 28.10 2.08 18.84
C ASN A 318 28.25 1.84 17.33
N LYS A 319 27.36 1.00 16.77
CA LYS A 319 27.34 0.69 15.34
C LYS A 319 27.33 1.98 14.50
N HIS A 320 28.22 2.08 13.52
CA HIS A 320 28.44 3.25 12.64
C HIS A 320 29.15 4.44 13.29
N CYS A 321 29.79 4.23 14.44
CA CYS A 321 30.63 5.23 15.10
C CYS A 321 32.03 4.67 15.30
N THR A 322 33.04 5.50 15.10
CA THR A 322 34.46 5.15 15.28
C THR A 322 35.13 6.23 16.12
N PHE A 323 36.24 5.89 16.76
CA PHE A 323 37.12 6.89 17.33
C PHE A 323 37.74 7.76 16.21
N PRO A 324 38.27 8.94 16.54
CA PRO A 324 38.95 9.81 15.58
C PRO A 324 40.10 9.15 14.79
N ASP A 325 40.68 8.07 15.32
CA ASP A 325 41.73 7.27 14.70
C ASP A 325 41.20 6.15 13.77
N GLY A 326 39.86 6.00 13.66
CA GLY A 326 39.19 4.99 12.86
C GLY A 326 38.97 3.65 13.57
N THR A 327 39.38 3.49 14.82
CA THR A 327 39.16 2.26 15.60
C THR A 327 37.72 2.18 16.13
N GLU A 328 37.21 0.96 16.32
CA GLU A 328 35.87 0.72 16.91
C GLU A 328 35.93 0.49 18.43
N GLU A 329 37.11 0.16 18.95
CA GLU A 329 37.36 -0.15 20.36
C GLU A 329 38.67 0.50 20.80
N MET A 330 38.68 1.10 21.99
CA MET A 330 39.89 1.62 22.63
C MET A 330 39.96 1.16 24.07
N THR A 331 41.16 1.01 24.61
CA THR A 331 41.37 0.74 26.03
C THR A 331 41.90 1.99 26.71
N ILE A 332 41.28 2.37 27.83
CA ILE A 332 41.72 3.49 28.66
C ILE A 332 41.97 3.01 30.08
N THR A 333 42.90 3.66 30.77
CA THR A 333 43.30 3.30 32.13
C THR A 333 43.00 4.45 33.09
N CYS A 334 42.47 4.12 34.27
CA CYS A 334 42.24 5.10 35.33
C CYS A 334 43.58 5.57 35.89
N GLN A 335 43.88 6.86 35.77
CA GLN A 335 45.10 7.49 36.30
C GLN A 335 44.87 8.08 37.71
N GLY A 336 43.69 7.83 38.29
CA GLY A 336 43.26 8.45 39.53
C GLY A 336 42.70 9.86 39.31
N ARG A 337 42.17 10.45 40.40
CA ARG A 337 41.55 11.78 40.39
C ARG A 337 40.47 11.96 39.30
N ASN A 338 39.70 10.91 39.01
CA ASN A 338 38.70 10.90 37.92
C ASN A 338 39.27 11.28 36.53
N THR A 339 40.54 10.97 36.28
CA THR A 339 41.23 11.25 35.02
C THR A 339 41.59 9.93 34.33
N TRP A 340 41.23 9.81 33.05
CA TRP A 340 41.48 8.64 32.23
C TRP A 340 42.59 8.94 31.21
N SER A 341 43.47 7.96 30.96
CA SER A 341 44.71 8.16 30.18
C SER A 341 44.53 8.75 28.79
N SER A 342 43.48 8.34 28.07
CA SER A 342 43.30 8.64 26.64
C SER A 342 41.82 8.80 26.27
N LEU A 343 41.02 9.46 27.10
CA LEU A 343 39.57 9.54 26.89
C LEU A 343 39.22 10.31 25.60
N GLN A 344 38.58 9.63 24.64
CA GLN A 344 38.10 10.22 23.38
C GLN A 344 36.64 9.85 23.16
N ASN A 345 35.85 10.76 22.57
CA ASN A 345 34.47 10.48 22.20
C ASN A 345 34.40 9.74 20.87
N CYS A 346 33.44 8.81 20.74
CA CYS A 346 33.12 8.21 19.46
C CYS A 346 32.54 9.29 18.53
N ALA A 347 33.18 9.47 17.38
CA ALA A 347 32.63 10.24 16.28
C ALA A 347 31.78 9.28 15.45
N CYS A 348 30.47 9.44 15.54
CA CYS A 348 29.64 8.86 14.50
C CYS A 348 29.91 9.65 13.23
N GLY A 349 30.28 8.94 12.16
CA GLY A 349 30.22 9.54 10.84
C GLY A 349 28.85 10.20 10.68
N PRO A 350 28.73 11.31 9.94
CA PRO A 350 27.43 11.89 9.69
C PRO A 350 26.50 10.76 9.27
N LYS A 351 25.34 10.63 9.95
CA LYS A 351 24.20 9.94 9.35
C LYS A 351 23.78 10.78 8.13
N THR A 352 24.58 10.72 7.09
CA THR A 352 24.17 10.98 5.72
C THR A 352 24.03 9.60 5.10
N SER A 353 23.12 8.82 5.66
CA SER A 353 22.09 8.24 4.80
C SER A 353 21.70 9.34 3.81
N GLY A 354 22.14 9.20 2.55
CA GLY A 354 21.82 10.19 1.53
C GLY A 354 20.33 10.42 1.56
N PHE A 355 19.90 11.67 1.68
CA PHE A 355 18.48 11.99 1.52
C PHE A 355 18.18 12.06 0.03
N THR A 356 16.92 11.84 -0.33
CA THR A 356 16.48 12.04 -1.71
C THR A 356 16.72 13.51 -2.08
N PRO A 357 17.46 13.81 -3.16
CA PRO A 357 17.76 15.18 -3.53
C PRO A 357 16.46 15.93 -3.83
N HIS A 358 16.38 17.20 -3.47
CA HIS A 358 15.22 18.02 -3.80
C HIS A 358 15.21 18.36 -5.30
N ILE A 359 14.20 17.87 -6.03
CA ILE A 359 14.00 18.16 -7.46
C ILE A 359 12.85 19.15 -7.63
N SER A 360 13.18 20.40 -7.94
CA SER A 360 12.17 21.42 -8.24
C SER A 360 11.37 21.00 -9.48
N TYR A 361 10.05 20.83 -9.32
CA TYR A 361 9.13 20.43 -10.40
C TYR A 361 9.41 19.05 -11.01
N GLY A 362 9.96 18.12 -10.22
CA GLY A 362 10.13 16.72 -10.61
C GLY A 362 10.00 15.77 -9.42
N ARG A 363 10.13 14.47 -9.70
CA ARG A 363 10.07 13.38 -8.71
C ARG A 363 11.04 12.26 -9.07
N VAL A 364 11.37 11.44 -8.09
CA VAL A 364 12.06 10.16 -8.31
C VAL A 364 11.02 9.10 -8.70
N ILE A 365 11.29 8.34 -9.75
CA ILE A 365 10.42 7.27 -10.26
C ILE A 365 10.96 5.87 -10.02
N ASP A 366 12.27 5.75 -9.75
CA ASP A 366 12.93 4.48 -9.49
C ASP A 366 14.13 4.67 -8.54
N GLY A 367 14.39 3.65 -7.73
CA GLY A 367 15.50 3.62 -6.78
C GLY A 367 15.27 4.37 -5.48
N GLN A 368 14.07 4.90 -5.19
CA GLN A 368 13.81 5.69 -3.98
C GLN A 368 13.99 4.87 -2.70
N LYS A 369 14.87 5.33 -1.81
CA LYS A 369 15.17 4.69 -0.51
C LYS A 369 15.08 5.70 0.63
N PRO A 370 14.80 5.25 1.87
CA PRO A 370 14.89 6.10 3.07
C PRO A 370 16.33 6.57 3.35
N SER A 371 17.32 5.91 2.74
CA SER A 371 18.74 6.23 2.83
C SER A 371 19.51 5.61 1.67
N TYR A 372 20.46 6.34 1.07
CA TYR A 372 21.35 5.83 0.00
C TYR A 372 22.74 5.45 0.52
N SER A 373 23.31 4.38 -0.04
CA SER A 373 24.71 3.95 0.12
C SER A 373 25.51 4.22 -1.17
N VAL A 374 26.82 4.42 -1.07
CA VAL A 374 27.69 4.68 -2.23
C VAL A 374 27.51 3.55 -3.25
N GLY A 375 27.16 3.90 -4.49
CA GLY A 375 26.81 2.92 -5.53
C GLY A 375 25.32 2.80 -5.85
N ASP A 376 24.43 3.36 -5.03
CA ASP A 376 22.99 3.38 -5.31
C ASP A 376 22.64 4.32 -6.47
N PHE A 377 21.62 3.98 -7.26
CA PHE A 377 21.11 4.79 -8.37
C PHE A 377 19.68 5.23 -8.12
N ILE A 378 19.33 6.43 -8.56
CA ILE A 378 17.95 6.90 -8.67
C ILE A 378 17.65 7.39 -10.09
N THR A 379 16.38 7.31 -10.48
CA THR A 379 15.89 7.83 -11.76
C THR A 379 14.85 8.92 -11.53
N ILE A 380 15.00 10.06 -12.21
CA ILE A 380 14.23 11.28 -12.00
C ILE A 380 13.38 11.61 -13.24
N GLU A 381 12.14 12.03 -12.99
CA GLU A 381 11.17 12.47 -13.99
C GLU A 381 10.63 13.87 -13.64
N CYS A 382 10.45 14.74 -14.64
CA CYS A 382 9.82 16.05 -14.44
C CYS A 382 8.30 15.97 -14.49
N TYR A 383 7.60 16.83 -13.75
CA TYR A 383 6.15 16.94 -13.84
C TYR A 383 5.71 17.46 -15.21
N ALA A 384 4.46 17.19 -15.57
CA ALA A 384 3.88 17.56 -16.86
C ALA A 384 4.09 19.06 -17.15
N GLY A 385 4.61 19.37 -18.33
CA GLY A 385 4.92 20.74 -18.77
C GLY A 385 6.35 21.21 -18.48
N TYR A 386 7.18 20.38 -17.85
CA TYR A 386 8.60 20.65 -17.63
C TYR A 386 9.49 19.66 -18.41
N THR A 387 10.65 20.13 -18.86
CA THR A 387 11.65 19.33 -19.57
C THR A 387 12.88 19.14 -18.68
N LEU A 388 13.38 17.91 -18.60
CA LEU A 388 14.56 17.54 -17.80
C LEU A 388 15.84 18.05 -18.48
N ARG A 389 16.67 18.79 -17.73
CA ARG A 389 18.04 19.15 -18.12
C ARG A 389 19.04 18.42 -17.22
N GLY A 390 19.79 17.51 -17.84
CA GLY A 390 20.75 16.61 -17.17
C GLY A 390 20.46 15.15 -17.53
N GLU A 391 21.17 14.21 -16.91
CA GLU A 391 20.84 12.80 -17.03
C GLU A 391 19.71 12.43 -16.05
N ALA A 392 18.78 11.59 -16.52
CA ALA A 392 17.66 11.13 -15.70
C ALA A 392 18.11 10.16 -14.61
N ARG A 393 19.20 9.42 -14.82
CA ARG A 393 19.73 8.43 -13.88
C ARG A 393 21.01 8.95 -13.25
N ILE A 394 21.05 9.03 -11.92
CA ILE A 394 22.20 9.54 -11.17
C ILE A 394 22.62 8.55 -10.07
N GLN A 395 23.92 8.50 -9.78
CA GLN A 395 24.54 7.59 -8.82
C GLN A 395 24.99 8.33 -7.56
N TYR A 396 24.72 7.77 -6.38
CA TYR A 396 25.15 8.33 -5.11
C TYR A 396 26.64 8.03 -4.88
N ILE A 397 27.43 9.07 -4.63
CA ILE A 397 28.88 8.97 -4.41
C ILE A 397 29.32 9.31 -2.97
N GLY A 398 28.37 9.62 -2.09
CA GLY A 398 28.63 10.00 -0.69
C GLY A 398 28.39 11.48 -0.42
N GLU A 399 28.30 11.86 0.86
CA GLU A 399 28.18 13.27 1.30
C GLU A 399 27.07 14.09 0.62
N ASN A 400 25.90 13.48 0.33
CA ASN A 400 24.80 14.10 -0.44
C ASN A 400 25.15 14.52 -1.88
N GLN A 401 26.22 13.97 -2.45
CA GLN A 401 26.62 14.22 -3.83
C GLN A 401 26.18 13.08 -4.76
N TRP A 402 25.81 13.47 -5.98
CA TRP A 402 25.34 12.57 -7.03
C TRP A 402 26.13 12.80 -8.32
N ILE A 403 26.46 11.72 -9.02
CA ILE A 403 27.14 11.76 -10.32
C ILE A 403 26.29 11.01 -11.37
N PRO A 404 25.99 11.64 -12.52
CA PRO A 404 26.14 13.08 -12.78
C PRO A 404 25.27 13.92 -11.83
N GLY A 405 25.54 15.23 -11.74
CA GLY A 405 24.86 16.13 -10.81
C GLY A 405 23.33 16.12 -10.96
N VAL A 406 22.61 16.42 -9.86
CA VAL A 406 21.15 16.39 -9.80
C VAL A 406 20.54 17.21 -10.96
N PRO A 407 19.70 16.60 -11.82
CA PRO A 407 19.11 17.28 -12.97
C PRO A 407 18.05 18.31 -12.56
N THR A 408 17.79 19.29 -13.43
CA THR A 408 16.81 20.35 -13.19
C THR A 408 15.64 20.27 -14.16
N CYS A 409 14.42 20.49 -13.67
CA CYS A 409 13.22 20.55 -14.51
C CYS A 409 12.90 22.01 -14.86
N GLN A 410 12.99 22.36 -16.14
CA GLN A 410 12.69 23.70 -16.63
C GLN A 410 11.37 23.72 -17.38
N LEU A 411 10.62 24.82 -17.28
CA LEU A 411 9.34 24.96 -17.97
C LEU A 411 9.55 24.75 -19.47
N SER A 412 8.72 23.92 -20.09
CA SER A 412 8.85 23.57 -21.50
C SER A 412 8.85 24.84 -22.35
N PRO A 413 9.77 24.97 -23.34
CA PRO A 413 9.83 26.13 -24.23
C PRO A 413 8.52 26.37 -25.00
N TYR A 414 7.70 25.33 -25.16
CA TYR A 414 6.37 25.43 -25.74
C TYR A 414 5.38 26.15 -24.80
N ILE A 415 5.45 25.87 -23.50
CA ILE A 415 4.57 26.48 -22.49
C ILE A 415 4.98 27.92 -22.21
N THR A 416 6.27 28.25 -22.16
CA THR A 416 6.72 29.64 -22.07
C THR A 416 6.26 30.47 -23.26
N ALA A 417 6.29 29.91 -24.49
CA ALA A 417 5.75 30.59 -25.67
C ALA A 417 4.24 30.87 -25.55
N ILE A 418 3.46 29.89 -25.07
CA ILE A 418 2.01 30.07 -24.84
C ILE A 418 1.74 31.16 -23.80
N ILE A 419 2.47 31.15 -22.67
CA ILE A 419 2.31 32.18 -21.63
C ILE A 419 2.63 33.57 -22.20
N CYS A 420 3.71 33.70 -22.97
CA CYS A 420 4.05 34.97 -23.63
C CYS A 420 2.96 35.45 -24.59
N VAL A 421 2.35 34.55 -25.36
CA VAL A 421 1.23 34.87 -26.26
C VAL A 421 -0.01 35.28 -25.47
N ILE A 422 -0.37 34.57 -24.40
CA ILE A 422 -1.52 34.90 -23.55
C ILE A 422 -1.30 36.27 -22.89
N VAL A 423 -0.12 36.54 -22.34
CA VAL A 423 0.21 37.84 -21.75
C VAL A 423 0.13 38.94 -22.81
N ALA A 424 0.66 38.73 -24.02
CA ALA A 424 0.54 39.68 -25.11
C ALA A 424 -0.93 39.94 -25.50
N VAL A 425 -1.76 38.90 -25.58
CA VAL A 425 -3.20 39.03 -25.85
C VAL A 425 -3.91 39.79 -24.74
N VAL A 426 -3.64 39.48 -23.46
CA VAL A 426 -4.24 40.17 -22.32
C VAL A 426 -3.83 41.64 -22.28
N VAL A 427 -2.57 41.96 -22.55
CA VAL A 427 -2.08 43.34 -22.64
C VAL A 427 -2.75 44.07 -23.81
N CYS A 428 -2.86 43.43 -24.98
CA CYS A 428 -3.56 43.99 -26.13
C CYS A 428 -5.05 44.22 -25.86
N LEU A 429 -5.73 43.29 -25.17
CA LEU A 429 -7.12 43.44 -24.76
C LEU A 429 -7.27 44.55 -23.73
N ALA A 430 -6.39 44.64 -22.73
CA ALA A 430 -6.39 45.73 -21.75
C ALA A 430 -6.17 47.08 -22.44
N ALA A 431 -5.21 47.17 -23.36
CA ALA A 431 -4.97 48.35 -24.18
C ALA A 431 -6.19 48.71 -25.05
N PHE A 432 -6.85 47.72 -25.64
CA PHE A 432 -8.10 47.90 -26.39
C PHE A 432 -9.25 48.39 -25.51
N TRP A 433 -9.39 47.88 -24.30
CA TRP A 433 -10.39 48.34 -23.32
C TRP A 433 -10.10 49.77 -22.84
N VAL A 434 -8.84 50.11 -22.59
CA VAL A 434 -8.41 51.48 -22.26
C VAL A 434 -8.69 52.42 -23.43
N TYR A 435 -8.34 52.03 -24.66
CA TYR A 435 -8.64 52.75 -25.89
C TYR A 435 -10.15 52.98 -26.06
N LYS A 436 -10.96 51.92 -25.91
CA LYS A 436 -12.43 52.01 -25.98
C LYS A 436 -13.01 52.94 -24.91
N LYS A 437 -12.48 52.91 -23.68
CA LYS A 437 -12.89 53.81 -22.60
C LYS A 437 -12.53 55.27 -22.90
N PHE A 438 -11.36 55.52 -23.50
CA PHE A 438 -10.92 56.86 -23.88
C PHE A 438 -11.74 57.44 -25.04
N PHE A 439 -12.08 56.63 -26.05
CA PHE A 439 -12.88 57.08 -27.19
C PHE A 439 -14.39 57.10 -26.93
N SER A 440 -14.89 56.35 -25.93
CA SER A 440 -16.29 56.44 -25.52
C SER A 440 -16.64 57.74 -24.79
N GLN A 441 -15.66 58.48 -24.24
CA GLN A 441 -15.91 59.77 -23.59
C GLN A 441 -15.96 60.97 -24.54
N ASN A 442 -15.41 60.85 -25.76
CA ASN A 442 -15.44 61.94 -26.76
C ASN A 442 -16.74 61.97 -27.60
N GLY A 443 -17.72 61.11 -27.30
CA GLY A 443 -18.96 60.95 -28.08
C GLY A 443 -20.21 61.70 -27.57
N LYS A 444 -20.15 62.46 -26.47
CA LYS A 444 -21.30 63.27 -26.00
C LYS A 444 -20.95 64.75 -25.90
N ARG A 445 -21.14 65.48 -27.01
CA ARG A 445 -21.40 66.92 -27.00
C ARG A 445 -22.90 67.12 -26.85
N ASP A 446 -23.36 67.45 -25.65
CA ASP A 446 -24.69 68.03 -25.44
C ASP A 446 -24.59 69.55 -25.50
N SER A 447 -25.09 70.11 -26.60
CA SER A 447 -25.35 71.52 -26.83
C SER A 447 -26.45 72.03 -25.89
N THR A 448 -26.12 72.96 -24.99
CA THR A 448 -27.06 73.72 -24.17
C THR A 448 -27.35 75.07 -24.81
N PRO A 449 -28.62 75.46 -25.07
CA PRO A 449 -28.97 76.78 -25.59
C PRO A 449 -29.27 77.78 -24.47
N CYS A 450 -28.91 79.04 -24.72
CA CYS A 450 -29.12 80.20 -23.86
C CYS A 450 -30.59 80.42 -23.47
N THR A 451 -30.86 80.79 -22.22
CA THR A 451 -32.07 81.53 -21.84
C THR A 451 -31.71 82.64 -20.85
N ALA A 452 -32.23 83.83 -21.15
CA ALA A 452 -31.94 85.11 -20.51
C ALA A 452 -32.73 85.30 -19.21
N GLU A 453 -32.09 85.86 -18.18
CA GLU A 453 -32.76 86.41 -17.00
C GLU A 453 -33.22 87.85 -17.23
N TYR A 454 -34.50 88.10 -16.97
CA TYR A 454 -35.12 89.42 -16.93
C TYR A 454 -34.91 90.07 -15.55
N LYS A 455 -34.40 91.30 -15.54
CA LYS A 455 -34.44 92.24 -14.39
C LYS A 455 -35.87 92.73 -14.15
N ILE A 456 -36.29 92.79 -12.88
CA ILE A 456 -37.23 93.83 -12.41
C ILE A 456 -36.71 94.39 -11.07
N CYS A 457 -36.42 95.69 -11.08
CA CYS A 457 -36.25 96.54 -9.91
C CYS A 457 -37.60 97.06 -9.41
N ASN A 458 -37.68 97.39 -8.11
CA ASN A 458 -38.35 98.55 -7.48
C ASN A 458 -38.51 98.20 -5.97
N ALA A 459 -38.32 99.10 -4.99
CA ALA A 459 -38.26 100.55 -4.95
C ALA A 459 -37.25 101.03 -3.90
#